data_AF-A0AAD6S433-F1
#
_entry.id   AF-A0AAD6S433-F1
#
_cell.length_a   1.000
_cell.length_b   1.000
_cell.length_c   1.000
_cell.angle_alpha   90.00
_cell.angle_beta   90.00
_cell.angle_gamma   90.00
#
_symmetry.space_group_name_H-M   'P 1'
#
loop_
_entity.id
_entity.type
_entity.pdbx_description
1 polymer ?
#
loop_
_entity_poly.entity_id
_entity_poly.type
_entity_poly.pdbx_seq_one_letter_code
_entity_poly.pdbx_strand_id
1 'polypeptide(L)'
;MSCLFFPPPRLVEGFLDPVSPTMQRYFILLLCLGLVQATLQNYTVDDTSPDIQYGGEKLQCDATSCPTEFADGAFNSSATLTTGSITFSFTGTGIYASLDLIGVCSVTLDGSVIANFSLDVTEALAGSRANISESNLANQPHTLVIQPAANLTLIGFDQLVYTASLPAKKSHVGAIVGGVIGGVVLTLGALFLALLARRRKLIIRRNQRKTAVLRGISTARHDQKVGEEDATEFPM
;
A
#
# COMPACT_ATOMS: atom_id res chain seq x y z
N MET A 1 23.01 61.80 -23.48
CA MET A 1 22.10 61.00 -22.65
C MET A 1 22.94 60.08 -21.79
N SER A 2 23.13 60.45 -20.53
CA SER A 2 24.00 59.77 -19.57
C SER A 2 23.14 58.90 -18.66
N CYS A 3 23.31 57.58 -18.71
CA CYS A 3 22.64 56.66 -17.80
C CYS A 3 23.60 56.30 -16.65
N LEU A 4 23.21 56.69 -15.44
CA LEU A 4 23.91 56.42 -14.18
C LEU A 4 23.80 54.93 -13.84
N PHE A 5 24.95 54.30 -13.58
CA PHE A 5 25.07 52.93 -13.08
C PHE A 5 24.96 52.92 -11.56
N PHE A 6 23.94 52.26 -11.01
CA PHE A 6 23.87 51.91 -9.58
C PHE A 6 24.40 50.49 -9.37
N PRO A 7 25.29 50.24 -8.39
CA PRO A 7 25.67 48.88 -8.02
C PRO A 7 24.58 48.23 -7.13
N PRO A 8 24.38 46.90 -7.23
CA PRO A 8 23.40 46.19 -6.42
C PRO A 8 23.87 45.99 -4.97
N PRO A 9 22.94 45.82 -4.01
CA PRO A 9 23.27 45.59 -2.62
C PRO A 9 23.83 44.18 -2.40
N ARG A 10 24.88 44.09 -1.57
CA ARG A 10 25.45 42.82 -1.11
C ARG A 10 24.45 42.13 -0.17
N LEU A 11 23.99 40.95 -0.58
CA LEU A 11 23.26 40.04 0.30
C LEU A 11 24.25 39.43 1.32
N VAL A 12 23.87 39.52 2.58
CA VAL A 12 24.59 38.94 3.71
C VAL A 12 24.41 37.42 3.65
N GLU A 13 25.45 36.71 3.27
CA GLU A 13 25.54 35.25 3.42
C GLU A 13 25.68 34.92 4.91
N GLY A 14 24.53 34.67 5.53
CA GLY A 14 24.46 34.29 6.94
C GLY A 14 23.52 33.12 7.12
N PHE A 15 24.11 31.99 7.52
CA PHE A 15 23.48 31.07 8.46
C PHE A 15 22.48 30.05 7.90
N LEU A 16 22.96 29.14 7.06
CA LEU A 16 22.42 27.78 7.01
C LEU A 16 23.60 26.81 6.97
N ASP A 17 23.96 26.27 8.14
CA ASP A 17 24.91 25.17 8.22
C ASP A 17 24.41 24.00 7.37
N PRO A 18 25.29 23.32 6.60
CA PRO A 18 24.91 22.17 5.80
C PRO A 18 24.45 21.04 6.71
N VAL A 19 23.14 20.79 6.72
CA VAL A 19 22.53 19.60 7.29
C VAL A 19 23.27 18.38 6.74
N SER A 20 23.77 17.52 7.62
CA SER A 20 24.64 16.42 7.22
C SER A 20 24.00 15.56 6.12
N PRO A 21 24.77 15.06 5.14
CA PRO A 21 24.26 14.29 4.00
C PRO A 21 23.53 13.00 4.41
N THR A 22 23.74 12.55 5.65
CA THR A 22 22.99 11.45 6.28
C THR A 22 21.55 11.82 6.61
N MET A 23 21.23 13.03 7.09
CA MET A 23 19.86 13.46 7.42
C MET A 23 18.99 13.68 6.17
N GLN A 24 19.60 14.14 5.07
CA GLN A 24 18.90 14.37 3.80
C GLN A 24 18.44 13.06 3.15
N ARG A 25 19.17 11.95 3.35
CA ARG A 25 18.78 10.61 2.87
C ARG A 25 17.55 10.06 3.59
N TYR A 26 17.39 10.33 4.89
CA TYR A 26 16.21 9.89 5.64
C TYR A 26 14.95 10.69 5.28
N PHE A 27 15.09 11.99 4.99
CA PHE A 27 13.96 12.83 4.59
C PHE A 27 13.42 12.48 3.19
N ILE A 28 14.29 12.13 2.24
CA ILE A 28 13.88 11.66 0.90
C ILE A 28 13.22 10.28 0.98
N LEU A 29 13.71 9.37 1.83
CA LEU A 29 13.06 8.08 2.09
C LEU A 29 11.66 8.24 2.70
N LEU A 30 11.48 9.17 3.64
CA LEU A 30 10.17 9.47 4.26
C LEU A 30 9.16 10.13 3.31
N LEU A 31 9.61 10.94 2.35
CA LEU A 31 8.72 11.55 1.34
C LEU A 31 8.27 10.56 0.26
N CYS A 32 9.09 9.55 -0.06
CA CYS A 32 8.74 8.51 -1.04
C CYS A 32 7.79 7.43 -0.52
N LEU A 33 7.61 7.31 0.81
CA LEU A 33 6.80 6.26 1.46
C LEU A 33 5.28 6.54 1.46
N GLY A 34 4.83 7.67 0.91
CA GLY A 34 3.42 8.06 0.81
C GLY A 34 2.74 7.75 -0.51
N LEU A 35 3.44 7.17 -1.49
CA LEU A 35 2.83 6.74 -2.75
C LEU A 35 1.98 5.50 -2.51
N VAL A 36 0.69 5.74 -2.35
CA VAL A 36 -0.36 4.74 -2.36
C VAL A 36 -0.39 4.14 -3.77
N GLN A 37 0.45 3.14 -4.04
CA GLN A 37 0.49 2.46 -5.32
C GLN A 37 -0.78 1.62 -5.46
N ALA A 38 -1.59 1.96 -6.47
CA ALA A 38 -2.68 1.11 -6.89
C ALA A 38 -2.13 -0.27 -7.25
N THR A 39 -2.80 -1.32 -6.80
CA THR A 39 -2.37 -2.69 -7.06
C THR A 39 -3.13 -3.19 -8.27
N LEU A 40 -2.41 -3.60 -9.32
CA LEU A 40 -3.01 -4.28 -10.46
C LEU A 40 -3.24 -5.75 -10.10
N GLN A 41 -4.45 -6.23 -10.32
CA GLN A 41 -4.82 -7.62 -10.13
C GLN A 41 -5.48 -8.16 -11.40
N ASN A 42 -5.04 -9.35 -11.81
CA ASN A 42 -5.64 -10.08 -12.93
C ASN A 42 -6.75 -11.00 -12.40
N TYR A 43 -7.86 -11.04 -13.11
CA TYR A 43 -9.02 -11.87 -12.84
C TYR A 43 -9.29 -12.72 -14.08
N THR A 44 -9.21 -14.04 -13.91
CA THR A 44 -9.61 -15.01 -14.93
C THR A 44 -11.10 -15.30 -14.77
N VAL A 45 -11.83 -15.26 -15.88
CA VAL A 45 -13.25 -15.57 -15.95
C VAL A 45 -13.44 -16.76 -16.89
N ASP A 46 -14.00 -17.81 -16.34
CA ASP A 46 -14.33 -19.07 -17.02
C ASP A 46 -15.53 -18.89 -17.96
N ASP A 47 -15.59 -19.64 -19.06
CA ASP A 47 -16.69 -19.62 -20.03
C ASP A 47 -18.05 -19.94 -19.40
N THR A 48 -18.05 -20.76 -18.35
CA THR A 48 -19.25 -21.13 -17.58
C THR A 48 -19.74 -20.03 -16.64
N SER A 49 -18.99 -18.92 -16.49
CA SER A 49 -19.34 -17.84 -15.58
C SER A 49 -20.70 -17.21 -15.92
N PRO A 50 -21.57 -16.95 -14.92
CA PRO A 50 -22.83 -16.26 -15.13
C PRO A 50 -22.66 -14.79 -15.56
N ASP A 51 -21.46 -14.23 -15.41
CA ASP A 51 -21.15 -12.86 -15.84
C ASP A 51 -20.99 -12.72 -17.36
N ILE A 52 -20.84 -13.85 -18.07
CA ILE A 52 -20.75 -13.90 -19.52
C ILE A 52 -22.14 -14.16 -20.09
N GLN A 53 -22.59 -13.26 -20.96
CA GLN A 53 -23.87 -13.36 -21.64
C GLN A 53 -23.66 -13.88 -23.06
N TYR A 54 -24.25 -15.02 -23.34
CA TYR A 54 -24.27 -15.62 -24.67
C TYR A 54 -25.62 -15.33 -25.33
N GLY A 55 -25.57 -14.76 -26.53
CA GLY A 55 -26.70 -14.66 -27.43
C GLY A 55 -26.87 -15.96 -28.22
N GLY A 56 -28.10 -16.24 -28.67
CA GLY A 56 -28.37 -17.43 -29.48
C GLY A 56 -28.27 -18.74 -28.71
N GLU A 57 -28.07 -19.83 -29.44
CA GLU A 57 -27.85 -21.15 -28.85
C GLU A 57 -26.40 -21.26 -28.35
N LYS A 58 -26.23 -21.87 -27.18
CA LYS A 58 -24.93 -22.22 -26.62
C LYS A 58 -24.85 -23.72 -26.43
N LEU A 59 -23.71 -24.28 -26.80
CA LEU A 59 -23.34 -25.66 -26.54
C LEU A 59 -22.17 -25.65 -25.57
N GLN A 60 -22.39 -26.19 -24.37
CA GLN A 60 -21.29 -26.43 -23.44
C GLN A 60 -20.56 -27.68 -23.91
N CYS A 61 -19.25 -27.54 -24.09
CA CYS A 61 -18.36 -28.56 -24.58
C CYS A 61 -17.41 -29.01 -23.48
N ASP A 62 -17.12 -30.30 -23.52
CA ASP A 62 -16.01 -30.96 -22.85
C ASP A 62 -15.19 -31.75 -23.90
N ALA A 63 -14.13 -32.43 -23.44
CA ALA A 63 -13.27 -33.22 -24.31
C ALA A 63 -13.98 -34.36 -25.09
N THR A 64 -15.23 -34.68 -24.77
CA THR A 64 -16.00 -35.77 -25.39
C THR A 64 -17.18 -35.31 -26.25
N SER A 65 -17.68 -34.09 -26.01
CA SER A 65 -18.92 -33.58 -26.62
C SER A 65 -18.70 -32.67 -27.82
N CYS A 66 -17.48 -32.17 -28.03
CA CYS A 66 -17.13 -31.29 -29.13
C CYS A 66 -15.82 -31.71 -29.82
N PRO A 67 -15.53 -31.19 -31.03
CA PRO A 67 -14.25 -31.44 -31.68
C PRO A 67 -13.12 -31.07 -30.72
N THR A 68 -12.11 -31.94 -30.63
CA THR A 68 -11.00 -31.81 -29.67
C THR A 68 -10.30 -30.46 -29.76
N GLU A 69 -10.34 -29.82 -30.92
CA GLU A 69 -9.76 -28.52 -31.19
C GLU A 69 -10.32 -27.39 -30.31
N PHE A 70 -11.57 -27.51 -29.86
CA PHE A 70 -12.24 -26.53 -29.02
C PHE A 70 -12.17 -26.85 -27.52
N ALA A 71 -11.94 -28.11 -27.16
CA ALA A 71 -12.03 -28.58 -25.78
C ALA A 71 -10.69 -29.08 -25.21
N ASP A 72 -9.70 -29.37 -26.05
CA ASP A 72 -8.38 -29.80 -25.61
C ASP A 72 -7.58 -28.61 -25.07
N GLY A 73 -7.12 -28.72 -23.83
CA GLY A 73 -6.45 -27.63 -23.11
C GLY A 73 -7.36 -26.50 -22.66
N ALA A 74 -8.69 -26.66 -22.73
CA ALA A 74 -9.65 -25.68 -22.22
C ALA A 74 -9.48 -25.50 -20.70
N PHE A 75 -9.60 -24.26 -20.24
CA PHE A 75 -9.61 -23.93 -18.84
C PHE A 75 -10.76 -24.67 -18.15
N ASN A 76 -10.47 -25.23 -16.98
CA ASN A 76 -11.44 -26.04 -16.23
C ASN A 76 -12.08 -27.21 -17.02
N SER A 77 -11.43 -27.63 -18.13
CA SER A 77 -11.90 -28.69 -19.03
C SER A 77 -13.25 -28.40 -19.70
N SER A 78 -13.62 -27.13 -19.85
CA SER A 78 -14.87 -26.71 -20.49
C SER A 78 -14.65 -25.59 -21.50
N ALA A 79 -15.39 -25.62 -22.59
CA ALA A 79 -15.48 -24.50 -23.53
C ALA A 79 -16.94 -24.31 -23.96
N THR A 80 -17.30 -23.10 -24.34
CA THR A 80 -18.64 -22.78 -24.82
C THR A 80 -18.57 -22.45 -26.30
N LEU A 81 -19.35 -23.20 -27.10
CA LEU A 81 -19.55 -22.91 -28.51
C LEU A 81 -20.88 -22.17 -28.69
N THR A 82 -20.84 -21.09 -29.46
CA THR A 82 -22.05 -20.32 -29.80
C THR A 82 -22.01 -19.77 -31.21
N THR A 83 -23.19 -19.53 -31.77
CA THR A 83 -23.38 -18.81 -33.03
C THR A 83 -23.90 -17.39 -32.83
N GLY A 84 -24.17 -16.98 -31.57
CA GLY A 84 -24.60 -15.64 -31.23
C GLY A 84 -23.49 -14.78 -30.63
N SER A 85 -23.87 -13.60 -30.17
CA SER A 85 -22.93 -12.63 -29.58
C SER A 85 -22.47 -13.06 -28.19
N ILE A 86 -21.22 -12.78 -27.85
CA ILE A 86 -20.71 -12.93 -26.47
C ILE A 86 -20.54 -11.53 -25.90
N THR A 87 -21.17 -11.26 -24.75
CA THR A 87 -21.08 -9.98 -24.05
C THR A 87 -20.54 -10.19 -22.64
N PHE A 88 -19.53 -9.40 -22.28
CA PHE A 88 -18.93 -9.43 -20.95
C PHE A 88 -18.69 -8.01 -20.46
N SER A 89 -19.10 -7.73 -19.22
CA SER A 89 -18.88 -6.44 -18.56
C SER A 89 -17.86 -6.59 -17.44
N PHE A 90 -16.87 -5.70 -17.40
CA PHE A 90 -15.83 -5.69 -16.38
C PHE A 90 -15.55 -4.27 -15.91
N THR A 91 -14.86 -4.13 -14.79
CA THR A 91 -14.29 -2.85 -14.36
C THR A 91 -12.79 -3.04 -14.22
N GLY A 92 -12.01 -2.39 -15.08
CA GLY A 92 -10.58 -2.65 -15.12
C GLY A 92 -9.80 -1.76 -16.08
N THR A 93 -8.51 -2.04 -16.20
CA THR A 93 -7.54 -1.28 -17.00
C THR A 93 -7.05 -2.05 -18.23
N GLY A 94 -7.52 -3.29 -18.42
CA GLY A 94 -7.16 -4.10 -19.58
C GLY A 94 -7.95 -5.41 -19.62
N ILE A 95 -7.99 -6.03 -20.79
CA ILE A 95 -8.66 -7.30 -21.05
C ILE A 95 -7.88 -8.10 -22.10
N TYR A 96 -7.87 -9.40 -21.93
CA TYR A 96 -7.32 -10.38 -22.86
C TYR A 96 -8.31 -11.53 -23.01
N ALA A 97 -8.57 -11.96 -24.24
CA ALA A 97 -9.36 -13.16 -24.53
C ALA A 97 -8.79 -13.86 -25.76
N SER A 98 -8.90 -15.18 -25.79
CA SER A 98 -8.53 -15.99 -26.95
C SER A 98 -9.77 -16.77 -27.40
N LEU A 99 -10.04 -16.74 -28.69
CA LEU A 99 -11.22 -17.36 -29.28
C LEU A 99 -10.79 -18.38 -30.31
N ASP A 100 -11.44 -19.53 -30.31
CA ASP A 100 -11.45 -20.43 -31.46
C ASP A 100 -12.59 -19.97 -32.39
N LEU A 101 -12.29 -19.65 -33.64
CA LEU A 101 -13.24 -19.00 -34.55
C LEU A 101 -13.33 -19.75 -35.87
N ILE A 102 -14.56 -19.99 -36.33
CA ILE A 102 -14.86 -20.32 -37.72
C ILE A 102 -15.84 -19.27 -38.24
N GLY A 103 -15.47 -18.57 -39.32
CA GLY A 103 -16.26 -17.50 -39.93
C GLY A 103 -15.71 -16.11 -39.61
N VAL A 104 -16.62 -15.12 -39.62
CA VAL A 104 -16.26 -13.70 -39.48
C VAL A 104 -16.91 -13.12 -38.24
N CYS A 105 -16.13 -12.47 -37.39
CA CYS A 105 -16.64 -11.74 -36.23
C CYS A 105 -16.01 -10.36 -36.09
N SER A 106 -16.75 -9.46 -35.46
CA SER A 106 -16.28 -8.14 -35.05
C SER A 106 -16.24 -8.07 -33.53
N VAL A 107 -15.23 -7.42 -32.98
CA VAL A 107 -15.07 -7.23 -31.55
C VAL A 107 -15.15 -5.75 -31.27
N THR A 108 -16.05 -5.39 -30.35
CA THR A 108 -16.21 -4.02 -29.89
C THR A 108 -15.92 -3.92 -28.40
N LEU A 109 -15.29 -2.82 -28.00
CA LEU A 109 -15.11 -2.42 -26.61
C LEU A 109 -15.78 -1.06 -26.43
N ASP A 110 -16.74 -0.99 -25.52
CA ASP A 110 -17.54 0.21 -25.25
C ASP A 110 -18.23 0.78 -26.51
N GLY A 111 -18.63 -0.11 -27.42
CA GLY A 111 -19.26 0.23 -28.70
C GLY A 111 -18.31 0.63 -29.82
N SER A 112 -17.00 0.76 -29.56
CA SER A 112 -15.98 0.98 -30.60
C SER A 112 -15.42 -0.34 -31.11
N VAL A 113 -15.33 -0.51 -32.43
CA VAL A 113 -14.68 -1.70 -33.02
C VAL A 113 -13.19 -1.66 -32.73
N ILE A 114 -12.67 -2.69 -32.07
CA ILE A 114 -11.24 -2.86 -31.74
C ILE A 114 -10.56 -3.91 -32.61
N ALA A 115 -11.31 -4.89 -33.11
CA ALA A 115 -10.80 -5.93 -33.99
C ALA A 115 -11.87 -6.50 -34.91
N ASN A 116 -11.45 -7.02 -36.06
CA ASN A 116 -12.27 -7.86 -36.92
C ASN A 116 -11.45 -9.12 -37.25
N PHE A 117 -12.07 -10.27 -37.12
CA PHE A 117 -11.44 -11.56 -37.40
C PHE A 117 -12.21 -12.27 -38.51
N SER A 118 -11.47 -12.99 -39.34
CA SER A 118 -12.00 -13.85 -40.39
C SER A 118 -11.11 -15.07 -40.42
N LEU A 119 -11.59 -16.18 -39.88
CA LEU A 119 -10.90 -17.46 -39.90
C LEU A 119 -11.75 -18.46 -40.70
N ASP A 120 -11.14 -19.14 -41.66
CA ASP A 120 -11.84 -20.25 -42.33
C ASP A 120 -11.73 -21.55 -41.53
N VAL A 121 -12.45 -22.59 -41.97
CA VAL A 121 -12.44 -23.90 -41.32
C VAL A 121 -11.02 -24.49 -41.31
N THR A 122 -10.24 -24.29 -42.36
CA THR A 122 -8.88 -24.85 -42.47
C THR A 122 -7.95 -24.23 -41.43
N GLU A 123 -8.04 -22.91 -41.23
CA GLU A 123 -7.27 -22.17 -40.24
C GLU A 123 -7.65 -22.54 -38.81
N ALA A 124 -8.95 -22.72 -38.55
CA ALA A 124 -9.45 -23.18 -37.26
C ALA A 124 -8.94 -24.59 -36.92
N LEU A 125 -9.04 -25.53 -37.87
CA LEU A 125 -8.52 -26.90 -37.72
C LEU A 125 -6.99 -26.94 -37.54
N ALA A 126 -6.27 -25.91 -38.03
CA ALA A 126 -4.84 -25.75 -37.82
C ALA A 126 -4.49 -25.15 -36.43
N GLY A 127 -5.48 -24.87 -35.59
CA GLY A 127 -5.31 -24.29 -34.25
C GLY A 127 -5.09 -22.78 -34.25
N SER A 128 -5.47 -22.08 -35.32
CA SER A 128 -5.41 -20.62 -35.36
C SER A 128 -6.45 -20.01 -34.42
N ARG A 129 -6.03 -19.06 -33.59
CA ARG A 129 -6.89 -18.39 -32.59
C ARG A 129 -6.96 -16.90 -32.81
N ALA A 130 -8.15 -16.35 -32.61
CA ALA A 130 -8.37 -14.90 -32.58
C ALA A 130 -8.06 -14.38 -31.17
N ASN A 131 -6.99 -13.59 -31.06
CA ASN A 131 -6.56 -13.02 -29.77
C ASN A 131 -7.00 -11.56 -29.67
N ILE A 132 -7.71 -11.24 -28.59
CA ILE A 132 -8.17 -9.91 -28.23
C ILE A 132 -7.29 -9.44 -27.07
N SER A 133 -6.74 -8.22 -27.16
CA SER A 133 -5.94 -7.64 -26.10
C SER A 133 -6.05 -6.13 -26.10
N GLU A 134 -6.53 -5.57 -25.00
CA GLU A 134 -6.60 -4.13 -24.77
C GLU A 134 -5.98 -3.79 -23.42
N SER A 135 -5.28 -2.66 -23.36
CA SER A 135 -4.54 -2.22 -22.16
C SER A 135 -4.58 -0.70 -22.01
N ASN A 136 -4.16 -0.20 -20.86
CA ASN A 136 -4.19 1.23 -20.52
C ASN A 136 -5.60 1.84 -20.57
N LEU A 137 -6.62 1.02 -20.36
CA LEU A 137 -7.99 1.48 -20.19
C LEU A 137 -8.08 2.25 -18.86
N ALA A 138 -8.98 3.23 -18.79
CA ALA A 138 -9.31 3.87 -17.53
C ALA A 138 -9.93 2.83 -16.59
N ASN A 139 -9.63 2.84 -15.29
CA ASN A 139 -10.19 1.86 -14.36
C ASN A 139 -11.66 2.14 -14.04
N GLN A 140 -12.54 1.89 -15.00
CA GLN A 140 -13.98 2.15 -14.98
C GLN A 140 -14.73 0.96 -15.61
N PRO A 141 -16.08 0.95 -15.56
CA PRO A 141 -16.86 -0.08 -16.23
C PRO A 141 -16.63 -0.06 -17.74
N HIS A 142 -16.44 -1.25 -18.32
CA HIS A 142 -16.25 -1.52 -19.73
C HIS A 142 -17.15 -2.68 -20.17
N THR A 143 -17.51 -2.70 -21.45
CA THR A 143 -18.28 -3.80 -22.06
C THR A 143 -17.60 -4.29 -23.33
N LEU A 144 -17.15 -5.54 -23.30
CA LEU A 144 -16.67 -6.26 -24.46
C LEU A 144 -17.85 -6.96 -25.14
N VAL A 145 -18.00 -6.78 -26.45
CA VAL A 145 -18.98 -7.49 -27.28
C VAL A 145 -18.27 -8.14 -28.46
N ILE A 146 -18.35 -9.46 -28.55
CA ILE A 146 -17.91 -10.25 -29.69
C ILE A 146 -19.16 -10.56 -30.50
N GLN A 147 -19.25 -10.01 -31.70
CA GLN A 147 -20.42 -10.09 -32.55
C GLN A 147 -20.11 -10.90 -33.82
N PRO A 148 -20.75 -12.06 -34.05
CA PRO A 148 -20.66 -12.75 -35.33
C PRO A 148 -21.26 -11.90 -36.44
N ALA A 149 -20.58 -11.84 -37.59
CA ALA A 149 -21.01 -11.04 -38.74
C ALA A 149 -21.98 -11.79 -39.66
N ALA A 150 -22.03 -13.13 -39.58
CA ALA A 150 -22.87 -13.98 -40.41
C ALA A 150 -23.42 -15.19 -39.65
N ASN A 151 -24.52 -15.75 -40.15
CA ASN A 151 -25.27 -16.86 -39.53
C ASN A 151 -24.51 -18.20 -39.42
N LEU A 152 -23.33 -18.32 -40.03
CA LEU A 152 -22.49 -19.52 -39.99
C LEU A 152 -21.20 -19.30 -39.18
N THR A 153 -21.13 -18.24 -38.40
CA THR A 153 -19.98 -17.99 -37.53
C THR A 153 -20.12 -18.83 -36.27
N LEU A 154 -19.12 -19.65 -35.98
CA LEU A 154 -19.01 -20.44 -34.77
C LEU A 154 -17.89 -19.86 -33.92
N ILE A 155 -18.21 -19.50 -32.69
CA ILE A 155 -17.28 -18.91 -31.73
C ILE A 155 -17.13 -19.91 -30.57
N GLY A 156 -15.94 -20.46 -30.42
CA GLY A 156 -15.48 -21.17 -29.24
C GLY A 156 -14.86 -20.19 -28.26
N PHE A 157 -15.38 -20.17 -27.04
CA PHE A 157 -14.92 -19.34 -25.95
C PHE A 157 -14.58 -20.22 -24.74
N ASP A 158 -13.40 -20.01 -24.16
CA ASP A 158 -12.87 -20.81 -23.05
C ASP A 158 -12.71 -19.95 -21.80
N GLN A 159 -11.90 -18.90 -21.90
CA GLN A 159 -11.72 -17.97 -20.79
C GLN A 159 -11.32 -16.58 -21.30
N LEU A 160 -11.53 -15.59 -20.44
CA LEU A 160 -10.93 -14.28 -20.57
C LEU A 160 -10.22 -13.89 -19.28
N VAL A 161 -9.28 -12.95 -19.40
CA VAL A 161 -8.58 -12.35 -18.27
C VAL A 161 -8.75 -10.85 -18.36
N TYR A 162 -9.22 -10.22 -17.29
CA TYR A 162 -9.19 -8.76 -17.19
C TYR A 162 -8.32 -8.31 -16.03
N THR A 163 -7.68 -7.16 -16.19
CA THR A 163 -6.86 -6.53 -15.15
C THR A 163 -7.66 -5.41 -14.53
N ALA A 164 -7.76 -5.37 -13.21
CA ALA A 164 -8.34 -4.24 -12.50
C ALA A 164 -7.32 -3.55 -11.60
N SER A 165 -7.44 -2.23 -11.48
CA SER A 165 -6.70 -1.46 -10.49
C SER A 165 -7.52 -1.42 -9.21
N LEU A 166 -7.08 -2.17 -8.21
CA LEU A 166 -7.70 -2.12 -6.90
C LEU A 166 -7.27 -0.86 -6.16
N PRO A 167 -8.19 -0.24 -5.38
CA PRO A 167 -7.80 0.80 -4.46
C PRO A 167 -6.75 0.19 -3.53
N ALA A 168 -5.62 0.88 -3.40
CA ALA A 168 -4.54 0.40 -2.57
C ALA A 168 -5.09 0.06 -1.18
N LYS A 169 -4.80 -1.15 -0.71
CA LYS A 169 -5.13 -1.52 0.67
C LYS A 169 -4.48 -0.48 1.57
N LYS A 170 -5.27 0.13 2.46
CA LYS A 170 -4.77 1.06 3.46
C LYS A 170 -3.61 0.37 4.18
N SER A 171 -2.39 0.82 3.92
CA SER A 171 -1.24 0.19 4.53
C SER A 171 -1.24 0.61 6.00
N HIS A 172 -1.12 -0.36 6.91
CA HIS A 172 -0.97 -0.07 8.34
C HIS A 172 0.42 0.50 8.67
N VAL A 173 1.21 0.85 7.66
CA VAL A 173 2.54 1.41 7.79
C VAL A 173 2.52 2.66 8.67
N GLY A 174 1.51 3.54 8.51
CA GLY A 174 1.37 4.72 9.36
C GLY A 174 1.18 4.38 10.85
N ALA A 175 0.41 3.33 11.15
CA ALA A 175 0.21 2.87 12.53
C ALA A 175 1.48 2.23 13.11
N ILE A 176 2.21 1.46 12.29
CA ILE A 176 3.49 0.84 12.69
C ILE A 176 4.54 1.92 12.97
N VAL A 177 4.73 2.87 12.04
CA VAL A 177 5.69 3.97 12.18
C VAL A 177 5.31 4.88 13.35
N GLY A 178 4.02 5.21 13.50
CA GLY A 178 3.51 5.99 14.63
C GLY A 178 3.73 5.30 15.97
N GLY A 179 3.53 3.98 16.04
CA GLY A 179 3.79 3.18 17.24
C GLY A 179 5.27 3.17 17.62
N VAL A 180 6.18 3.02 16.66
CA VAL A 180 7.63 3.03 16.91
C VAL A 180 8.11 4.40 17.38
N ILE A 181 7.74 5.48 16.69
CA ILE A 181 8.14 6.85 17.08
C ILE A 181 7.55 7.19 18.45
N GLY A 182 6.28 6.88 18.67
CA GLY A 182 5.62 7.07 19.97
C GLY A 182 6.31 6.31 21.09
N GLY A 183 6.67 5.04 20.85
CA GLY A 183 7.39 4.20 21.81
C GLY A 183 8.78 4.75 22.17
N VAL A 184 9.54 5.22 21.18
CA VAL A 184 10.87 5.82 21.40
C VAL A 184 10.78 7.12 22.20
N VAL A 185 9.85 8.02 21.86
CA VAL A 185 9.64 9.27 22.60
C VAL A 185 9.23 9.00 24.04
N LEU A 186 8.34 8.03 24.26
CA LEU A 186 7.83 7.69 25.59
C LEU A 186 8.92 7.04 26.45
N THR A 187 9.74 6.16 25.90
CA THR A 187 10.90 5.57 26.61
C THR A 187 11.97 6.59 26.96
N LEU A 188 12.33 7.48 26.04
CA LEU A 188 13.30 8.56 26.31
C LEU A 188 12.75 9.55 27.36
N GLY A 189 11.48 9.92 27.27
CA GLY A 189 10.81 10.78 28.24
C GLY A 189 10.77 10.18 29.65
N ALA A 190 10.45 8.89 29.76
CA ALA A 190 10.46 8.17 31.03
C ALA A 190 11.87 8.09 31.64
N LEU A 191 12.89 7.81 30.82
CA LEU A 191 14.29 7.81 31.24
C LEU A 191 14.72 9.19 31.77
N PHE A 192 14.36 10.25 31.06
CA PHE A 192 14.65 11.62 31.44
C PHE A 192 13.99 12.00 32.79
N LEU A 193 12.71 11.67 32.97
CA LEU A 193 12.00 11.88 34.25
C LEU A 193 12.63 11.08 35.40
N ALA A 194 13.03 9.83 35.15
CA ALA A 194 13.71 9.01 36.14
C ALA A 194 15.06 9.63 36.58
N LEU A 195 15.83 10.20 35.64
CA LEU A 195 17.08 10.91 35.95
C LEU A 195 16.83 12.16 36.80
N LEU A 196 15.80 12.95 36.49
CA LEU A 196 15.42 14.12 37.30
C LEU A 196 14.99 13.71 38.71
N ALA A 197 14.22 12.64 38.85
CA ALA A 197 13.82 12.09 40.15
C ALA A 197 15.03 11.60 40.97
N ARG A 198 16.00 10.93 40.33
CA ARG A 198 17.26 10.52 40.98
C ARG A 198 18.07 11.72 41.47
N ARG A 199 18.21 12.77 40.65
CA ARG A 199 18.90 14.02 41.04
C ARG A 199 18.25 14.68 42.25
N ARG A 200 16.92 14.78 42.28
CA ARG A 200 16.18 15.35 43.42
C ARG A 200 16.37 14.54 44.71
N LYS A 201 16.31 13.20 44.64
CA LYS A 201 16.54 12.34 45.82
C LYS A 201 17.93 12.51 46.43
N LEU A 202 18.97 12.69 45.60
CA LEU A 202 20.33 12.93 46.09
C LEU A 202 20.46 14.28 46.83
N ILE A 203 19.79 15.32 46.35
CA ILE A 203 19.79 16.64 47.01
C ILE A 203 19.09 16.56 48.37
N ILE A 204 17.93 15.89 48.45
CA ILE A 204 17.18 15.73 49.72
C ILE A 204 18.02 14.98 50.77
N ARG A 205 18.71 13.90 50.37
CA ARG A 205 19.61 13.16 51.28
C ARG A 205 20.75 14.03 51.81
N ARG A 206 21.27 14.98 51.02
CA ARG A 206 22.30 15.94 51.49
C ARG A 206 21.73 16.91 52.53
N ASN A 207 20.50 17.39 52.33
CA ASN A 207 19.85 18.32 53.26
C ASN A 207 19.50 17.63 54.59
N GLN A 208 19.06 16.36 54.56
CA GLN A 208 18.80 15.57 55.78
C GLN A 208 20.06 15.33 56.62
N ARG A 209 21.23 15.14 56.00
CA ARG A 209 22.50 15.03 56.74
C ARG A 209 22.88 16.34 57.43
N LYS A 210 22.64 17.48 56.78
CA LYS A 210 22.91 18.80 57.39
C LYS A 210 22.00 19.07 58.60
N THR A 211 20.72 18.72 58.53
CA THR A 211 19.81 18.88 59.67
C THR A 211 20.09 17.88 60.80
N ALA A 212 20.52 16.66 60.50
CA ALA A 212 20.93 15.69 61.52
C ALA A 212 22.18 16.15 62.31
N VAL A 213 23.19 16.72 61.63
CA VAL A 213 24.39 17.27 62.27
C VAL A 213 24.06 18.47 63.16
N LEU A 214 23.21 19.39 62.69
CA LEU A 214 22.80 20.56 63.48
C LEU A 214 21.99 20.19 64.73
N ARG A 215 21.11 19.18 64.64
CA ARG A 215 20.40 18.66 65.84
C ARG A 215 21.34 17.98 66.82
N GLY A 216 22.31 17.18 66.36
CA GLY A 216 23.29 16.53 67.23
C GLY A 216 24.18 17.52 68.00
N ILE A 217 24.56 18.64 67.38
CA ILE A 217 25.34 19.71 68.05
C ILE A 217 24.48 20.46 69.08
N SER A 218 23.18 20.64 68.83
CA SER A 218 22.27 21.31 69.76
C SER A 218 22.03 20.52 71.05
N THR A 219 22.01 19.19 70.99
CA THR A 219 21.87 18.33 72.18
C THR A 219 23.15 18.26 73.01
N ALA A 220 24.33 18.22 72.37
CA ALA A 220 25.61 18.21 73.09
C ALA A 220 25.87 19.49 73.91
N ARG A 221 25.27 20.63 73.53
CA ARG A 221 25.42 21.90 74.25
C ARG A 221 24.54 22.03 75.49
N HIS A 222 23.48 21.20 75.61
CA HIS A 222 22.55 21.32 76.72
C HIS A 222 22.99 20.53 77.96
N ASP A 223 23.83 19.51 77.80
CA ASP A 223 24.37 18.72 78.92
C ASP A 223 25.60 19.37 79.59
N GLN A 224 26.25 20.33 78.94
CA GLN A 224 27.43 21.02 79.51
C GLN A 224 27.08 22.13 80.51
N LYS A 225 25.79 22.31 80.87
CA LYS A 225 25.33 23.38 81.77
C LYS A 225 24.75 22.90 83.11
N VAL A 226 24.90 21.61 83.45
CA VAL A 226 24.33 21.00 84.68
C VAL A 226 25.43 20.41 85.60
N GLY A 227 26.68 20.86 85.46
CA GLY A 227 27.83 20.30 86.19
C GLY A 227 28.58 21.30 87.07
N GLU A 228 27.95 22.38 87.53
CA GLU A 228 28.66 23.42 88.29
C GLU A 228 27.75 24.09 89.32
N GLU A 229 27.32 23.35 90.34
CA GLU A 229 26.82 23.87 91.62
C GLU A 229 26.55 22.69 92.58
N ASP A 230 27.58 22.19 93.28
CA ASP A 230 27.43 21.73 94.68
C ASP A 230 28.80 21.42 95.30
N ALA A 231 29.44 22.42 95.89
CA ALA A 231 30.65 22.25 96.67
C ALA A 231 30.81 23.36 97.70
N THR A 232 29.98 23.39 98.73
CA THR A 232 30.31 23.98 100.05
C THR A 232 29.23 23.63 101.08
N GLU A 233 29.51 22.73 102.02
CA GLU A 233 29.59 23.10 103.44
C GLU A 233 30.03 21.91 104.32
N PHE A 234 30.97 22.24 105.20
CA PHE A 234 31.65 21.40 106.19
C PHE A 234 31.24 21.95 107.59
N PRO A 235 31.68 21.35 108.71
CA PRO A 235 30.83 20.88 109.79
C PRO A 235 30.79 21.82 111.01
N MET A 236 29.86 21.54 111.94
CA MET A 236 30.12 21.57 113.39
C MET A 236 29.27 20.50 114.09
#